data_AF-A0A6B3CF23-F1
#
_entry.id   AF-A0A6B3CF23-F1
#
_cell.length_a   1.000
_cell.length_b   1.000
_cell.length_c   1.000
_cell.angle_alpha   90.00
_cell.angle_beta   90.00
_cell.angle_gamma   90.00
#
_symmetry.space_group_name_H-M   'P 1'
#
loop_
_entity.id
_entity.type
_entity.pdbx_description
1 polymer ?
#
loop_
_entity_poly.entity_id
_entity_poly.type
_entity_poly.pdbx_seq_one_letter_code
_entity_poly.pdbx_strand_id
1 'polypeptide(L)'
;ANDFALGAVQFVQVEPYVWVANMIGRHGMRRGSKGVPLRYEALGTALGRLAGGAAELDASVHMPRMGCGLAGGTWSCVEPLITERLTGRGIPV
;
A
#
# COMPACT_ATOMS: atom_id res chain seq x y z
N ALA A 1 9.88 -16.55 13.24
CA ALA A 1 9.93 -15.12 12.87
C ALA A 1 8.61 -14.77 12.23
N ASN A 2 7.99 -13.63 12.56
CA ASN A 2 6.82 -13.17 11.82
C ASN A 2 7.29 -12.41 10.57
N ASP A 3 6.39 -12.26 9.60
CA ASP A 3 6.61 -11.59 8.32
C ASP A 3 6.37 -10.07 8.39
N PHE A 4 6.40 -9.50 9.60
CA PHE A 4 6.17 -8.07 9.85
C PHE A 4 7.38 -7.23 9.40
N ALA A 5 7.44 -6.95 8.10
CA ALA A 5 8.53 -6.21 7.46
C ALA A 5 8.01 -5.21 6.43
N LEU A 6 8.88 -4.30 5.98
CA LEU A 6 8.57 -3.38 4.89
C LEU A 6 8.12 -4.15 3.64
N GLY A 7 7.02 -3.70 3.03
CA GLY A 7 6.39 -4.35 1.88
C GLY A 7 5.44 -5.49 2.24
N ALA A 8 5.32 -5.85 3.52
CA ALA A 8 4.31 -6.81 3.97
C ALA A 8 2.90 -6.20 3.93
N VAL A 9 1.91 -7.08 3.75
CA VAL A 9 0.49 -6.76 3.77
C VAL A 9 -0.21 -7.78 4.64
N GLN A 10 -1.03 -7.31 5.57
CA GLN A 10 -1.95 -8.16 6.32
C GLN A 10 -3.37 -7.84 5.87
N PHE A 11 -4.11 -8.87 5.45
CA PHE A 11 -5.53 -8.77 5.13
C PHE A 11 -6.36 -9.17 6.34
N VAL A 12 -7.32 -8.33 6.71
CA VAL A 12 -8.26 -8.59 7.81
C VAL A 12 -9.68 -8.41 7.29
N GLN A 13 -10.48 -9.47 7.32
CA GLN A 13 -11.89 -9.40 6.97
C GLN A 13 -12.64 -8.66 8.07
N VAL A 14 -13.37 -7.61 7.71
CA VAL A 14 -14.13 -6.79 8.68
C VAL A 14 -15.64 -6.90 8.46
N GLU A 15 -16.06 -7.29 7.27
CA GLU A 15 -17.45 -7.61 6.89
C GLU A 15 -17.45 -8.76 5.87
N PRO A 16 -18.60 -9.40 5.55
CA PRO A 16 -18.65 -10.52 4.62
C PRO A 16 -17.94 -10.29 3.28
N TYR A 17 -17.97 -9.04 2.78
CA TYR A 17 -17.35 -8.65 1.50
C TYR A 17 -16.37 -7.49 1.62
N VAL A 18 -15.95 -7.11 2.83
CA VAL A 18 -15.01 -6.00 3.04
C VAL A 18 -13.78 -6.47 3.81
N TRP A 19 -12.62 -6.12 3.25
CA TRP A 19 -11.32 -6.43 3.81
C TRP A 19 -10.51 -5.14 4.01
N VAL A 20 -9.78 -5.08 5.11
CA VAL A 20 -8.77 -4.05 5.35
C VAL A 20 -7.39 -4.64 5.06
N ALA A 21 -6.63 -3.96 4.20
CA ALA A 21 -5.25 -4.31 3.89
C ALA A 21 -4.27 -3.40 4.64
N ASN A 22 -3.71 -3.89 5.74
CA ASN A 22 -2.67 -3.19 6.49
C ASN A 22 -1.33 -3.34 5.77
N MET A 23 -0.88 -2.28 5.09
CA MET A 23 0.36 -2.26 4.32
C MET A 23 1.51 -1.60 5.07
N ILE A 24 2.66 -2.28 5.15
CA ILE A 24 3.86 -1.76 5.82
C ILE A 24 4.75 -1.01 4.82
N GLY A 25 4.38 0.22 4.47
CA GLY A 25 5.09 1.06 3.49
C GLY A 25 6.08 2.08 4.06
N ARG A 26 6.27 2.11 5.38
CA ARG A 26 6.95 3.21 6.09
C ARG A 26 7.93 2.70 7.13
N HIS A 27 9.08 3.37 7.22
CA HIS A 27 10.05 3.16 8.29
C HIS A 27 10.02 4.33 9.28
N GLY A 28 9.57 4.05 10.50
CA GLY A 28 9.60 4.98 11.63
C GLY A 28 8.47 6.02 11.67
N MET A 29 8.42 6.73 12.80
CA MET A 29 7.59 7.87 13.22
C MET A 29 7.51 9.11 12.31
N ARG A 30 8.53 9.93 12.47
CA ARG A 30 8.58 11.31 12.00
C ARG A 30 9.68 11.41 10.97
N ARG A 31 9.66 12.48 10.19
CA ARG A 31 10.82 12.86 9.40
C ARG A 31 12.02 12.99 10.34
N GLY A 32 13.11 12.32 10.01
CA GLY A 32 14.37 12.39 10.75
C GLY A 32 15.53 12.64 9.81
N SER A 33 16.76 12.52 10.30
CA SER A 33 17.98 12.67 9.49
C SER A 33 18.06 11.70 8.29
N LYS A 34 17.30 10.61 8.31
CA LYS A 34 17.20 9.61 7.23
C LYS A 34 16.10 9.90 6.19
N GLY A 35 15.55 11.12 6.17
CA GLY A 35 14.56 11.55 5.20
C GLY A 35 13.10 11.24 5.58
N VAL A 36 12.24 11.22 4.56
CA VAL A 36 10.80 10.99 4.72
C VAL A 36 10.52 9.56 5.18
N PRO A 37 9.54 9.30 6.08
CA PRO A 37 9.26 7.95 6.55
C PRO A 37 8.77 6.97 5.48
N LEU A 38 8.13 7.46 4.41
CA LEU A 38 7.66 6.62 3.31
C LEU A 38 8.83 5.92 2.60
N ARG A 39 8.65 4.66 2.20
CA ARG A 39 9.60 3.90 1.38
C ARG A 39 8.87 3.46 0.11
N TYR A 40 9.18 4.09 -1.03
CA TYR A 40 8.49 3.82 -2.30
C TYR A 40 8.62 2.36 -2.74
N GLU A 41 9.79 1.75 -2.59
CA GLU A 41 9.99 0.32 -2.87
C GLU A 41 9.10 -0.59 -2.01
N ALA A 42 8.98 -0.27 -0.71
CA ALA A 42 8.13 -1.02 0.20
C ALA A 42 6.65 -0.84 -0.16
N LEU A 43 6.24 0.38 -0.48
CA LEU A 43 4.89 0.67 -0.95
C LEU A 43 4.58 -0.08 -2.25
N GLY A 44 5.48 -0.05 -3.23
CA GLY A 44 5.32 -0.78 -4.50
C GLY A 44 5.21 -2.28 -4.30
N THR A 45 6.03 -2.85 -3.40
CA THR A 45 5.94 -4.27 -3.01
C THR A 45 4.58 -4.58 -2.36
N ALA A 46 4.13 -3.75 -1.43
CA ALA A 46 2.86 -3.92 -0.75
C ALA A 46 1.67 -3.79 -1.72
N LEU A 47 1.69 -2.82 -2.64
CA LEU A 47 0.67 -2.67 -3.69
C LEU A 47 0.64 -3.88 -4.63
N GLY A 48 1.81 -4.46 -4.96
CA GLY A 48 1.88 -5.70 -5.73
C GLY A 48 1.22 -6.89 -5.02
N ARG A 49 1.39 -7.01 -3.70
CA ARG A 49 0.71 -8.03 -2.88
C ARG A 49 -0.78 -7.76 -2.74
N LEU A 50 -1.17 -6.49 -2.54
CA LEU A 50 -2.55 -6.04 -2.54
C LEU A 50 -3.26 -6.44 -3.84
N ALA A 51 -2.59 -6.26 -4.98
CA ALA A 51 -3.12 -6.65 -6.27
C ALA A 51 -3.43 -8.16 -6.36
N GLY A 52 -2.56 -9.00 -5.80
CA GLY A 52 -2.79 -10.45 -5.73
C GLY A 52 -4.05 -10.79 -4.93
N GLY A 53 -4.15 -10.26 -3.70
CA GLY A 53 -5.33 -10.49 -2.86
C GLY A 53 -6.62 -9.90 -3.46
N ALA A 54 -6.56 -8.74 -4.09
CA ALA A 54 -7.73 -8.14 -4.75
C ALA A 54 -8.19 -8.97 -5.95
N ALA A 55 -7.27 -9.50 -6.76
CA ALA A 55 -7.60 -10.36 -7.89
C ALA A 55 -8.19 -11.71 -7.44
N GLU A 56 -7.65 -12.32 -6.37
CA GLU A 56 -8.18 -13.57 -5.80
C GLU A 56 -9.61 -13.41 -5.25
N LEU A 57 -9.93 -12.22 -4.75
CA LEU A 57 -11.24 -11.88 -4.19
C LEU A 57 -12.22 -11.25 -5.20
N ASP A 58 -11.79 -11.04 -6.46
CA ASP A 58 -12.52 -10.23 -7.46
C ASP A 58 -13.00 -8.88 -6.89
N ALA A 59 -12.10 -8.20 -6.16
CA ALA A 59 -12.42 -7.02 -5.37
C ALA A 59 -11.95 -5.72 -6.02
N SER A 60 -12.72 -4.66 -5.78
CA SER A 60 -12.24 -3.28 -5.96
C SER A 60 -11.40 -2.85 -4.76
N VAL A 61 -10.45 -1.94 -4.98
CA VAL A 61 -9.62 -1.35 -3.93
C VAL A 61 -10.09 0.07 -3.64
N HIS A 62 -10.30 0.40 -2.37
CA HIS A 62 -10.66 1.74 -1.94
C HIS A 62 -9.56 2.28 -1.04
N MET A 63 -9.02 3.46 -1.34
CA MET A 63 -7.91 4.02 -0.55
C MET A 63 -7.98 5.56 -0.43
N PRO A 64 -7.55 6.14 0.70
CA PRO A 64 -7.35 7.59 0.78
C PRO A 64 -6.14 8.00 -0.08
N ARG A 65 -5.91 9.31 -0.23
CA ARG A 65 -4.68 9.85 -0.83
C ARG A 65 -3.46 9.56 0.06
N MET A 66 -3.01 8.31 0.04
CA MET A 66 -2.04 7.77 0.97
C MET A 66 -0.61 8.25 0.68
N GLY A 67 0.24 8.22 1.71
CA GLY A 67 1.66 8.56 1.59
C GLY A 67 1.99 10.06 1.50
N CYS A 68 1.00 10.95 1.31
CA CYS A 68 1.24 12.37 0.98
C CYS A 68 1.04 13.38 2.12
N GLY A 69 0.82 12.91 3.35
CA GLY A 69 0.68 13.76 4.55
C GLY A 69 1.95 13.73 5.42
N LEU A 70 1.78 13.36 6.70
CA LEU A 70 2.88 13.26 7.67
C LEU A 70 4.03 12.32 7.26
N ALA A 71 3.77 11.39 6.34
CA ALA A 71 4.77 10.50 5.77
C ALA A 71 5.70 11.18 4.77
N GLY A 72 5.36 12.39 4.30
CA GLY A 72 6.21 13.25 3.48
C GLY A 72 6.44 12.78 2.04
N GLY A 73 5.69 11.79 1.54
CA GLY A 73 5.76 11.39 0.15
C GLY A 73 5.10 12.41 -0.77
N THR A 74 5.53 12.43 -2.03
CA THR A 74 4.89 13.17 -3.12
C THR A 74 3.91 12.28 -3.88
N TRP A 75 2.71 12.80 -4.16
CA TRP A 75 1.68 12.08 -4.90
C TRP A 75 2.15 11.68 -6.30
N SER A 76 2.95 12.53 -6.95
CA SER A 76 3.57 12.26 -8.25
C SER A 76 4.47 11.02 -8.27
N CYS A 77 4.87 10.49 -7.12
CA CYS A 77 5.61 9.24 -7.01
C CYS A 77 4.72 8.07 -6.56
N VAL A 78 3.64 8.33 -5.81
CA VAL A 78 2.71 7.28 -5.33
C VAL A 78 1.73 6.87 -6.42
N GLU A 79 1.18 7.84 -7.14
CA GLU A 79 0.20 7.62 -8.21
C GLU A 79 0.71 6.70 -9.32
N PRO A 80 1.94 6.83 -9.84
CA PRO A 80 2.46 5.88 -10.82
C PRO A 80 2.53 4.45 -10.27
N LEU A 81 2.87 4.25 -8.99
CA LEU A 81 2.92 2.92 -8.38
C LEU A 81 1.53 2.30 -8.28
N ILE A 82 0.51 3.08 -7.92
CA ILE A 82 -0.88 2.64 -7.91
C ILE A 82 -1.32 2.25 -9.31
N THR A 83 -1.04 3.10 -10.30
CA THR A 83 -1.39 2.83 -11.70
C THR A 83 -0.74 1.56 -12.21
N GLU A 84 0.56 1.39 -11.98
CA GLU A 84 1.31 0.23 -12.47
C GLU A 84 0.88 -1.09 -11.78
N ARG A 85 0.58 -1.04 -10.47
CA ARG A 85 0.33 -2.25 -9.68
C ARG A 85 -1.14 -2.64 -9.59
N LEU A 86 -2.07 -1.70 -9.75
CA LEU A 86 -3.52 -1.94 -9.61
C LEU A 86 -4.28 -1.69 -10.92
N THR A 87 -4.42 -0.44 -11.35
CA THR A 87 -5.31 -0.11 -12.48
C THR A 87 -4.80 -0.66 -13.81
N GLY A 88 -3.48 -0.68 -14.02
CA GLY A 88 -2.84 -1.32 -15.17
C GLY A 88 -3.01 -2.84 -15.21
N ARG A 89 -3.44 -3.45 -14.10
CA ARG A 89 -3.80 -4.89 -14.01
C ARG A 89 -5.32 -5.11 -14.05
N GLY A 90 -6.10 -4.07 -14.32
CA GLY A 90 -7.56 -4.13 -14.41
C GLY A 90 -8.29 -4.08 -13.06
N ILE A 91 -7.59 -3.80 -11.95
CA ILE A 91 -8.21 -3.70 -10.63
C ILE A 91 -8.83 -2.31 -10.46
N PRO A 92 -10.14 -2.19 -10.17
CA PRO A 92 -10.77 -0.90 -9.91
C PRO A 92 -10.21 -0.24 -8.64
N VAL A 93 -9.93 1.06 -8.71
CA VAL A 93 -9.40 1.91 -7.61
C VAL A 93 -10.23 3.17 -7.48
#